data_AF-A0A837CQC5-F1
#
_entry.id   AF-A0A837CQC5-F1
#
_cell.length_a   1.000
_cell.length_b   1.000
_cell.length_c   1.000
_cell.angle_alpha   90.00
_cell.angle_beta   90.00
_cell.angle_gamma   90.00
#
_symmetry.space_group_name_H-M   'P 1'
#
loop_
_entity.id
_entity.type
_entity.pdbx_description
1 polymer ?
#
loop_
_entity_poly.entity_id
_entity_poly.type
_entity_poly.pdbx_seq_one_letter_code
_entity_poly.pdbx_strand_id
1 'polypeptide(L)'
;MLGGAAAVCAVALVAYLLWPTWGTSGANAPDKLPVSVGGTLFNLPTTAIRMKIQRHSGPQERIDLDFLYPSLEPPGTPKHVSADTVDASLLPIDRIFLSIAAHHDALSPEQRTATIYPRYLEPGATMPEDGLTMRMFRADTPYGSEDLYSAASPALTARCTRDAATPGMCLSERRVGGADLTFRFPRSWLSQWRDAAEAMEKLTAQLRGPKS
;
A
#
# COMPACT_ATOMS: atom_id res chain seq x y z
N MET A 1 -34.87 63.89 15.77
CA MET A 1 -33.54 63.24 15.67
C MET A 1 -33.44 61.87 16.36
N LEU A 2 -34.50 61.35 17.01
CA LEU A 2 -34.46 60.03 17.68
C LEU A 2 -34.62 58.82 16.74
N GLY A 3 -35.37 58.95 15.64
CA GLY A 3 -35.63 57.82 14.72
C GLY A 3 -34.43 57.37 13.87
N GLY A 4 -33.51 58.29 13.55
CA GLY A 4 -32.32 57.99 12.77
C GLY A 4 -31.30 57.11 13.50
N ALA A 5 -31.15 57.31 14.82
CA ALA A 5 -30.23 56.53 15.64
C ALA A 5 -30.69 55.06 15.76
N ALA A 6 -32.00 54.82 15.94
CA ALA A 6 -32.55 53.47 16.01
C ALA A 6 -32.36 52.69 14.70
N ALA A 7 -32.54 53.37 13.55
CA ALA A 7 -32.32 52.76 12.24
C ALA A 7 -30.86 52.35 12.01
N VAL A 8 -29.91 53.20 12.42
CA VAL A 8 -28.46 52.89 12.29
C VAL A 8 -28.07 51.71 13.18
N CYS A 9 -28.58 51.65 14.42
CA CYS A 9 -28.32 50.53 15.31
C CYS A 9 -28.90 49.21 14.77
N ALA A 10 -30.11 49.23 14.20
CA ALA A 10 -30.73 48.05 13.62
C ALA A 10 -29.94 47.52 12.41
N VAL A 11 -29.50 48.41 11.51
CA VAL A 11 -28.69 48.04 10.35
C VAL A 11 -27.33 47.49 10.78
N ALA A 12 -26.68 48.11 11.77
CA ALA A 12 -25.40 47.62 12.30
C ALA A 12 -25.55 46.23 12.95
N LEU A 13 -26.65 45.99 13.66
CA LEU A 13 -26.91 44.72 14.33
C LEU A 13 -27.25 43.61 13.32
N VAL A 14 -28.02 43.92 12.28
CA VAL A 14 -28.28 42.99 11.17
C VAL A 14 -26.99 42.69 10.40
N ALA A 15 -26.17 43.70 10.10
CA ALA A 15 -24.88 43.50 9.45
C ALA A 15 -23.92 42.65 10.31
N TYR A 16 -23.92 42.87 11.62
CA TYR A 16 -23.12 42.08 12.57
C TYR A 16 -23.61 40.63 12.66
N LEU A 17 -24.92 40.40 12.72
CA LEU A 17 -25.50 39.05 12.79
C LEU A 17 -25.39 38.28 11.48
N LEU A 18 -25.44 38.99 10.34
CA LEU A 18 -25.25 38.42 9.01
C LEU A 18 -23.78 38.40 8.58
N TRP A 19 -22.86 38.84 9.46
CA TRP A 19 -21.44 38.81 9.15
C TRP A 19 -21.01 37.35 9.02
N PRO A 20 -20.42 36.94 7.88
CA PRO A 20 -20.11 35.54 7.66
C PRO A 20 -19.03 35.09 8.65
N THR A 21 -19.42 34.30 9.65
CA THR A 21 -18.52 33.59 10.56
C THR A 21 -17.92 32.33 9.93
N TRP A 22 -18.23 32.10 8.65
CA TRP A 22 -17.75 30.97 7.87
C TRP A 22 -16.30 31.25 7.47
N GLY A 23 -15.38 30.96 8.37
CA GLY A 23 -14.01 30.68 7.96
C GLY A 23 -14.03 29.45 7.06
N THR A 24 -13.33 29.50 5.93
CA THR A 24 -12.91 28.28 5.23
C THR A 24 -11.91 27.56 6.13
N SER A 25 -12.41 26.89 7.18
CA SER A 25 -11.67 25.79 7.75
C SER A 25 -11.55 24.81 6.61
N GLY A 26 -10.37 24.75 5.97
CA GLY A 26 -10.06 23.63 5.10
C GLY A 26 -10.38 22.40 5.93
N ALA A 27 -11.40 21.64 5.52
CA ALA A 27 -11.79 20.44 6.23
C ALA A 27 -10.50 19.63 6.39
N ASN A 28 -10.02 19.46 7.62
CA ASN A 28 -8.89 18.57 7.87
C ASN A 28 -9.31 17.24 7.27
N ALA A 29 -8.64 16.84 6.18
CA ALA A 29 -8.95 15.57 5.54
C ALA A 29 -8.84 14.49 6.62
N PRO A 30 -9.81 13.55 6.70
CA PRO A 30 -9.79 12.57 7.76
C PRO A 30 -8.48 11.78 7.71
N ASP A 31 -7.89 11.46 8.86
CA ASP A 31 -6.61 10.73 8.91
C ASP A 31 -6.69 9.36 8.23
N LYS A 32 -7.90 8.78 8.17
CA LYS A 32 -8.21 7.54 7.46
C LYS A 32 -9.42 7.70 6.53
N LEU A 33 -9.38 7.04 5.39
CA LEU A 33 -10.44 6.99 4.40
C LEU A 33 -11.03 5.57 4.26
N PRO A 34 -12.36 5.41 4.37
CA PRO A 34 -13.03 4.18 4.02
C PRO A 34 -13.06 4.01 2.49
N VAL A 35 -12.40 2.97 1.99
CA VAL A 35 -12.33 2.62 0.57
C VAL A 35 -12.81 1.19 0.39
N SER A 36 -13.67 0.96 -0.61
CA SER A 36 -14.13 -0.38 -0.96
C SER A 36 -13.45 -0.83 -2.24
N VAL A 37 -12.77 -1.96 -2.22
CA VAL A 37 -12.14 -2.57 -3.42
C VAL A 37 -12.70 -3.96 -3.60
N GLY A 38 -13.29 -4.25 -4.76
CA GLY A 38 -13.97 -5.53 -5.00
C GLY A 38 -15.03 -5.87 -3.94
N GLY A 39 -15.77 -4.87 -3.46
CA GLY A 39 -16.76 -5.04 -2.38
C GLY A 39 -16.18 -5.27 -0.98
N THR A 40 -14.85 -5.22 -0.81
CA THR A 40 -14.18 -5.36 0.49
C THR A 40 -13.82 -4.00 1.05
N LEU A 41 -14.26 -3.72 2.28
CA LEU A 41 -14.03 -2.44 2.95
C LEU A 41 -12.65 -2.40 3.63
N PHE A 42 -11.88 -1.38 3.30
CA PHE A 42 -10.60 -1.04 3.91
C PHE A 42 -10.67 0.35 4.53
N ASN A 43 -9.96 0.56 5.64
CA ASN A 43 -9.83 1.87 6.27
C ASN A 43 -8.37 2.33 6.20
N LEU A 44 -8.08 3.20 5.25
CA LEU A 44 -6.72 3.46 4.77
C LEU A 44 -6.21 4.82 5.25
N PRO A 45 -4.99 4.93 5.80
CA PRO A 45 -4.40 6.23 6.13
C PRO A 45 -4.25 7.10 4.88
N THR A 46 -4.73 8.36 4.92
CA THR A 46 -4.70 9.25 3.74
C THR A 46 -3.29 9.51 3.23
N THR A 47 -2.33 9.61 4.15
CA THR A 47 -0.92 9.85 3.86
C THR A 47 -0.22 8.63 3.26
N ALA A 48 -0.74 7.43 3.48
CA ALA A 48 -0.22 6.21 2.85
C ALA A 48 -0.64 6.09 1.38
N ILE A 49 -1.67 6.83 0.93
CA ILE A 49 -2.15 6.77 -0.46
C ILE A 49 -1.19 7.52 -1.38
N ARG A 50 -0.53 6.77 -2.26
CA ARG A 50 0.52 7.28 -3.15
C ARG A 50 0.00 8.24 -4.18
N MET A 51 -1.11 7.91 -4.82
CA MET A 51 -1.66 8.71 -5.92
C MET A 51 -2.71 9.66 -5.39
N LYS A 52 -2.52 10.97 -5.59
CA LYS A 52 -3.49 11.99 -5.15
C LYS A 52 -4.90 11.73 -5.67
N ILE A 53 -5.02 11.20 -6.89
CA ILE A 53 -6.32 10.88 -7.51
C ILE A 53 -7.06 9.73 -6.81
N GLN A 54 -6.36 8.85 -6.08
CA GLN A 54 -6.96 7.74 -5.32
C GLN A 54 -7.40 8.16 -3.90
N ARG A 55 -7.15 9.42 -3.48
CA ARG A 55 -7.43 9.93 -2.12
C ARG A 55 -8.89 10.35 -1.93
N HIS A 56 -9.81 9.44 -2.17
CA HIS A 56 -11.23 9.65 -1.91
C HIS A 56 -11.89 8.37 -1.39
N SER A 57 -12.96 8.53 -0.62
CA SER A 57 -13.75 7.40 -0.10
C SER A 57 -14.53 6.70 -1.21
N GLY A 58 -15.07 5.53 -0.88
CA GLY A 58 -16.02 4.80 -1.71
C GLY A 58 -15.39 3.71 -2.58
N PRO A 59 -16.15 3.19 -3.56
CA PRO A 59 -15.68 2.13 -4.45
C PRO A 59 -14.49 2.58 -5.30
N GLN A 60 -13.46 1.74 -5.37
CA GLN A 60 -12.31 1.92 -6.25
C GLN A 60 -11.89 0.58 -6.84
N GLU A 61 -11.45 0.61 -8.11
CA GLU A 61 -10.90 -0.57 -8.81
C GLU A 61 -9.54 -0.99 -8.23
N ARG A 62 -8.73 0.01 -7.86
CA ARG A 62 -7.39 -0.18 -7.35
C ARG A 62 -6.95 1.02 -6.52
N ILE A 63 -6.25 0.76 -5.42
CA ILE A 63 -5.57 1.77 -4.62
C ILE A 63 -4.13 1.37 -4.33
N ASP A 64 -3.21 2.33 -4.44
CA ASP A 64 -1.78 2.13 -4.24
C ASP A 64 -1.30 2.86 -3.00
N LEU A 65 -0.64 2.12 -2.12
CA LEU A 65 -0.20 2.52 -0.80
C LEU A 65 1.30 2.32 -0.64
N ASP A 66 1.92 3.05 0.27
CA ASP A 66 3.25 2.74 0.79
C ASP A 66 3.32 2.93 2.31
N PHE A 67 4.16 2.12 2.95
CA PHE A 67 4.41 2.14 4.39
C PHE A 67 5.91 2.05 4.64
N LEU A 68 6.41 2.89 5.54
CA LEU A 68 7.81 2.82 5.98
C LEU A 68 8.09 1.47 6.63
N TYR A 69 9.30 0.97 6.47
CA TYR A 69 9.73 -0.28 7.09
C TYR A 69 10.97 -0.02 7.97
N PRO A 70 11.03 -0.56 9.19
CA PRO A 70 10.14 -1.58 9.78
C PRO A 70 8.92 -1.03 10.55
N SER A 71 8.71 0.29 10.63
CA SER A 71 7.66 0.87 11.49
C SER A 71 6.23 0.60 11.03
N LEU A 72 6.02 0.35 9.72
CA LEU A 72 4.73 0.20 9.05
C LEU A 72 3.84 1.44 9.17
N GLU A 73 4.45 2.59 9.46
CA GLU A 73 3.77 3.87 9.49
C GLU A 73 3.59 4.41 8.07
N PRO A 74 2.50 5.13 7.80
CA PRO A 74 2.36 5.91 6.57
C PRO A 74 3.56 6.84 6.39
N PRO A 75 4.09 7.01 5.17
CA PRO A 75 5.09 8.04 4.93
C PRO A 75 4.51 9.41 5.30
N GLY A 76 5.33 10.22 5.99
CA GLY A 76 5.01 11.63 6.21
C GLY A 76 4.99 12.42 4.89
N THR A 77 4.92 13.75 5.01
CA THR A 77 5.01 14.65 3.86
C THR A 77 6.22 14.30 2.99
N PRO A 78 6.06 14.17 1.65
CA PRO A 78 7.16 13.84 0.75
C PRO A 78 8.34 14.78 0.98
N LYS A 79 9.50 14.23 1.37
CA LYS A 79 10.72 15.01 1.50
C LYS A 79 11.17 15.40 0.10
N HIS A 80 11.32 16.69 -0.17
CA HIS A 80 11.87 17.16 -1.44
C HIS A 80 13.32 16.67 -1.52
N VAL A 81 13.65 15.83 -2.51
CA VAL A 81 15.01 15.41 -2.79
C VAL A 81 15.50 16.23 -3.98
N SER A 82 16.57 17.01 -3.78
CA SER A 82 17.23 17.75 -4.87
C SER A 82 18.13 16.80 -5.66
N ALA A 83 18.31 17.07 -6.95
CA ALA A 83 19.27 16.34 -7.78
C ALA A 83 20.70 16.36 -7.20
N ASP A 84 21.06 17.43 -6.47
CA ASP A 84 22.37 17.61 -5.82
C ASP A 84 22.58 16.71 -4.59
N THR A 85 21.53 16.06 -4.09
CA THR A 85 21.60 15.12 -2.95
C THR A 85 21.59 13.65 -3.37
N VAL A 86 21.55 13.36 -4.67
CA VAL A 86 21.63 12.00 -5.20
C VAL A 86 23.09 11.66 -5.45
N ASP A 87 23.76 11.16 -4.42
CA ASP A 87 24.96 10.36 -4.67
C ASP A 87 24.54 9.18 -5.55
N ALA A 88 25.32 8.82 -6.57
CA ALA A 88 24.95 7.86 -7.62
C ALA A 88 24.76 6.40 -7.12
N SER A 89 24.68 6.21 -5.81
CA SER A 89 24.23 4.98 -5.18
C SER A 89 22.69 4.94 -5.18
N LEU A 90 22.14 3.84 -5.67
CA LEU A 90 20.70 3.56 -5.60
C LEU A 90 20.27 3.63 -4.13
N LEU A 91 19.54 4.68 -3.75
CA LEU A 91 19.05 4.85 -2.38
C LEU A 91 18.31 3.57 -1.95
N PRO A 92 18.62 3.00 -0.77
CA PRO A 92 17.93 1.82 -0.26
C PRO A 92 16.43 2.07 -0.20
N ILE A 93 15.64 1.16 -0.77
CA ILE A 93 14.18 1.21 -0.66
C ILE A 93 13.83 0.87 0.80
N ASP A 94 13.22 1.83 1.48
CA ASP A 94 12.92 1.84 2.92
C ASP A 94 11.45 1.54 3.25
N ARG A 95 10.70 1.01 2.28
CA ARG A 95 9.25 0.90 2.36
C ARG A 95 8.70 -0.35 1.70
N ILE A 96 7.54 -0.77 2.18
CA ILE A 96 6.68 -1.74 1.51
C ILE A 96 5.70 -0.97 0.65
N PHE A 97 5.64 -1.28 -0.64
CA PHE A 97 4.55 -0.82 -1.50
C PHE A 97 3.43 -1.85 -1.44
N LEU A 98 2.21 -1.40 -1.22
CA LEU A 98 1.02 -2.24 -1.22
C LEU A 98 0.08 -1.77 -2.31
N SER A 99 -0.36 -2.68 -3.16
CA SER A 99 -1.50 -2.43 -4.04
C SER A 99 -2.67 -3.30 -3.66
N ILE A 100 -3.86 -2.71 -3.63
CA ILE A 100 -5.12 -3.41 -3.40
C ILE A 100 -5.95 -3.25 -4.66
N ALA A 101 -6.33 -4.35 -5.31
CA ALA A 101 -7.10 -4.33 -6.55
C ALA A 101 -8.27 -5.32 -6.49
N ALA A 102 -9.38 -5.01 -7.14
CA ALA A 102 -10.50 -5.94 -7.27
C ALA A 102 -10.07 -7.17 -8.09
N HIS A 103 -10.42 -8.38 -7.64
CA HIS A 103 -9.92 -9.59 -8.28
C HIS A 103 -10.65 -9.97 -9.57
N HIS A 104 -11.87 -9.47 -9.83
CA HIS A 104 -12.65 -9.73 -11.05
C HIS A 104 -12.71 -11.22 -11.46
N ASP A 105 -13.04 -12.09 -10.49
CA ASP A 105 -13.05 -13.55 -10.63
C ASP A 105 -11.74 -14.20 -11.13
N ALA A 106 -10.62 -13.48 -11.09
CA ALA A 106 -9.31 -14.03 -11.38
C ALA A 106 -8.93 -15.12 -10.38
N LEU A 107 -8.16 -16.10 -10.87
CA LEU A 107 -7.57 -17.17 -10.06
C LEU A 107 -6.85 -16.57 -8.85
N SER A 108 -7.07 -17.12 -7.66
CA SER A 108 -6.42 -16.60 -6.44
C SER A 108 -4.90 -16.71 -6.48
N PRO A 109 -4.16 -15.79 -5.84
CA PRO A 109 -2.71 -15.90 -5.70
C PRO A 109 -2.27 -17.27 -5.17
N GLU A 110 -3.02 -17.82 -4.21
CA GLU A 110 -2.77 -19.12 -3.61
C GLU A 110 -3.02 -20.25 -4.60
N GLN A 111 -4.16 -20.23 -5.32
CA GLN A 111 -4.44 -21.21 -6.37
C GLN A 111 -3.44 -21.13 -7.53
N ARG A 112 -3.00 -19.92 -7.91
CA ARG A 112 -1.98 -19.73 -8.95
C ARG A 112 -0.65 -20.33 -8.54
N THR A 113 -0.26 -20.14 -7.28
CA THR A 113 0.92 -20.78 -6.70
C THR A 113 0.81 -22.30 -6.70
N ALA A 114 -0.37 -22.85 -6.37
CA ALA A 114 -0.57 -24.29 -6.30
C ALA A 114 -0.71 -24.97 -7.68
N THR A 115 -1.24 -24.28 -8.70
CA THR A 115 -1.66 -24.91 -9.95
C THR A 115 -0.89 -24.45 -11.18
N ILE A 116 -0.39 -23.21 -11.20
CA ILE A 116 0.26 -22.61 -12.36
C ILE A 116 1.77 -22.67 -12.22
N TYR A 117 2.33 -22.13 -11.13
CA TYR A 117 3.77 -22.04 -10.94
C TYR A 117 4.54 -23.37 -10.98
N PRO A 118 4.03 -24.50 -10.46
CA PRO A 118 4.76 -25.76 -10.50
C PRO A 118 5.17 -26.19 -11.91
N ARG A 119 4.40 -25.80 -12.93
CA ARG A 119 4.69 -26.09 -14.34
C ARG A 119 5.88 -25.32 -14.88
N TYR A 120 6.30 -24.22 -14.25
CA TYR A 120 7.37 -23.34 -14.72
C TYR A 120 8.62 -23.39 -13.84
N LEU A 121 8.59 -24.13 -12.73
CA LEU A 121 9.72 -24.22 -11.82
C LEU A 121 10.71 -25.30 -12.27
N GLU A 122 11.97 -25.07 -11.95
CA GLU A 122 12.99 -26.12 -11.94
C GLU A 122 12.65 -27.18 -10.87
N PRO A 123 13.09 -28.44 -11.06
CA PRO A 123 12.92 -29.48 -10.06
C PRO A 123 13.68 -29.19 -8.75
N GLY A 124 14.82 -28.50 -8.85
CA GLY A 124 15.67 -28.18 -7.72
C GLY A 124 15.06 -27.15 -6.76
N ALA A 125 15.33 -27.34 -5.47
CA ALA A 125 15.04 -26.37 -4.43
C ALA A 125 16.29 -26.17 -3.57
N THR A 126 16.49 -24.94 -3.09
CA THR A 126 17.53 -24.61 -2.13
C THR A 126 16.91 -23.97 -0.89
N MET A 127 17.67 -23.94 0.19
CA MET A 127 17.28 -23.26 1.43
C MET A 127 18.28 -22.14 1.71
N PRO A 128 18.07 -20.94 1.13
CA PRO A 128 19.01 -19.82 1.29
C PRO A 128 19.04 -19.28 2.73
N GLU A 129 17.93 -19.41 3.46
CA GLU A 129 17.81 -19.03 4.86
C GLU A 129 17.02 -20.09 5.60
N ASP A 130 17.18 -20.17 6.92
CA ASP A 130 16.43 -21.12 7.75
C ASP A 130 14.91 -20.94 7.55
N GLY A 131 14.23 -22.05 7.25
CA GLY A 131 12.79 -22.11 7.00
C GLY A 131 12.33 -21.52 5.66
N LEU A 132 13.23 -20.98 4.84
CA LEU A 132 12.90 -20.39 3.54
C LEU A 132 13.34 -21.32 2.41
N THR A 133 12.39 -21.78 1.59
CA THR A 133 12.68 -22.57 0.39
C THR A 133 12.68 -21.67 -0.84
N MET A 134 13.70 -21.79 -1.68
CA MET A 134 13.80 -21.12 -2.98
C MET A 134 13.76 -22.16 -4.11
N ARG A 135 12.99 -21.86 -5.15
CA ARG A 135 12.95 -22.60 -6.41
C ARG A 135 13.08 -21.64 -7.57
N MET A 136 13.95 -21.97 -8.52
CA MET A 136 14.12 -21.14 -9.72
C MET A 136 12.97 -21.39 -10.70
N PHE A 137 12.53 -20.33 -11.38
CA PHE A 137 11.74 -20.51 -12.60
C PHE A 137 12.67 -20.85 -13.77
N ARG A 138 12.20 -21.71 -14.67
CA ARG A 138 12.94 -22.07 -15.89
C ARG A 138 13.11 -20.83 -16.78
N ALA A 139 14.29 -20.69 -17.36
CA ALA A 139 14.69 -19.48 -18.10
C ALA A 139 13.82 -19.21 -19.35
N ASP A 140 13.25 -20.24 -19.95
CA ASP A 140 12.41 -20.19 -21.17
C ASP A 140 10.93 -19.90 -20.88
N THR A 141 10.61 -19.42 -19.68
CA THR A 141 9.23 -19.15 -19.23
C THR A 141 8.99 -17.67 -19.02
N PRO A 142 7.72 -17.21 -18.94
CA PRO A 142 7.39 -15.82 -18.60
C PRO A 142 7.96 -15.34 -17.25
N TYR A 143 8.42 -16.27 -16.40
CA TYR A 143 8.98 -15.99 -15.07
C TYR A 143 10.50 -16.22 -15.00
N GLY A 144 11.18 -16.46 -16.14
CA GLY A 144 12.57 -16.95 -16.15
C GLY A 144 13.62 -16.04 -15.49
N SER A 145 13.29 -14.77 -15.24
CA SER A 145 14.12 -13.80 -14.50
C SER A 145 13.82 -13.71 -13.00
N GLU A 146 12.90 -14.54 -12.51
CA GLU A 146 12.44 -14.57 -11.12
C GLU A 146 12.79 -15.89 -10.44
N ASP A 147 12.76 -15.89 -9.11
CA ASP A 147 12.79 -17.08 -8.27
C ASP A 147 11.55 -17.07 -7.36
N LEU A 148 11.02 -18.26 -7.06
CA LEU A 148 9.92 -18.44 -6.12
C LEU A 148 10.47 -18.79 -4.74
N TYR A 149 10.11 -17.97 -3.77
CA TYR A 149 10.39 -18.16 -2.35
C TYR A 149 9.13 -18.58 -1.61
N SER A 150 9.24 -19.58 -0.74
CA SER A 150 8.12 -20.09 0.05
C SER A 150 8.54 -20.52 1.45
N ALA A 151 7.68 -20.27 2.42
CA ALA A 151 7.81 -20.71 3.80
C ALA A 151 6.43 -20.96 4.42
N ALA A 152 6.35 -21.90 5.37
CA ALA A 152 5.09 -22.26 6.01
C ALA A 152 4.79 -21.46 7.28
N SER A 153 5.82 -21.04 8.04
CA SER A 153 5.64 -20.36 9.33
C SER A 153 6.77 -19.35 9.61
N PRO A 154 6.49 -18.03 9.61
CA PRO A 154 5.27 -17.42 9.10
C PRO A 154 5.05 -17.78 7.62
N ALA A 155 3.80 -17.80 7.17
CA ALA A 155 3.51 -18.11 5.78
C ALA A 155 4.07 -17.02 4.86
N LEU A 156 4.91 -17.42 3.91
CA LEU A 156 5.44 -16.55 2.87
C LEU A 156 5.33 -17.26 1.53
N THR A 157 4.82 -16.56 0.53
CA THR A 157 4.99 -16.92 -0.87
C THR A 157 5.34 -15.63 -1.61
N ALA A 158 6.52 -15.59 -2.20
CA ALA A 158 7.02 -14.40 -2.86
C ALA A 158 7.74 -14.79 -4.15
N ARG A 159 7.45 -14.09 -5.24
CA ARG A 159 8.28 -14.13 -6.45
C ARG A 159 9.24 -12.97 -6.42
N CYS A 160 10.51 -13.23 -6.65
CA CYS A 160 11.53 -12.18 -6.57
C CYS A 160 12.33 -12.12 -7.85
N THR A 161 12.40 -10.96 -8.47
CA THR A 161 13.31 -10.72 -9.60
C THR A 161 14.76 -10.84 -9.11
N ARG A 162 15.66 -11.34 -9.95
CA ARG A 162 17.10 -11.38 -9.61
C ARG A 162 17.71 -9.98 -9.66
N ASP A 163 18.76 -9.78 -8.87
CA ASP A 163 19.56 -8.55 -8.94
C ASP A 163 20.21 -8.44 -10.33
N ALA A 164 20.21 -7.24 -10.88
CA ALA A 164 20.85 -6.90 -12.14
C ALA A 164 21.39 -5.46 -12.05
N ALA A 165 21.22 -4.65 -13.10
CA ALA A 165 21.52 -3.21 -13.03
C ALA A 165 20.68 -2.45 -12.00
N THR A 166 19.58 -3.04 -11.52
CA THR A 166 18.77 -2.53 -10.42
C THR A 166 18.58 -3.62 -9.36
N PRO A 167 18.37 -3.25 -8.08
CA PRO A 167 18.13 -4.22 -7.03
C PRO A 167 16.83 -4.98 -7.30
N GLY A 168 16.87 -6.29 -7.05
CA GLY A 168 15.73 -7.18 -7.19
C GLY A 168 14.59 -6.80 -6.24
N MET A 169 13.37 -7.10 -6.66
CA MET A 169 12.15 -6.85 -5.90
C MET A 169 11.35 -8.12 -5.78
N CYS A 170 10.76 -8.31 -4.60
CA CYS A 170 9.82 -9.38 -4.32
C CYS A 170 8.37 -8.89 -4.44
N LEU A 171 7.51 -9.76 -4.97
CA LEU A 171 6.07 -9.65 -5.00
C LEU A 171 5.49 -10.77 -4.14
N SER A 172 4.78 -10.42 -3.06
CA SER A 172 3.97 -11.36 -2.29
C SER A 172 2.51 -10.96 -2.42
N GLU A 173 1.66 -11.94 -2.74
CA GLU A 173 0.26 -11.70 -3.05
C GLU A 173 -0.63 -12.56 -2.16
N ARG A 174 -1.76 -12.01 -1.72
CA ARG A 174 -2.77 -12.74 -0.97
C ARG A 174 -4.16 -12.18 -1.23
N ARG A 175 -5.18 -13.02 -1.13
CA ARG A 175 -6.58 -12.59 -1.29
C ARG A 175 -7.22 -12.19 0.04
N VAL A 176 -7.99 -11.10 0.02
CA VAL A 176 -8.82 -10.63 1.13
C VAL A 176 -10.19 -10.23 0.60
N GLY A 177 -11.21 -11.03 0.90
CA GLY A 177 -12.55 -10.81 0.36
C GLY A 177 -12.52 -10.82 -1.18
N GLY A 178 -13.11 -9.79 -1.78
CA GLY A 178 -13.13 -9.56 -3.22
C GLY A 178 -11.91 -8.78 -3.78
N ALA A 179 -10.86 -8.58 -2.99
CA ALA A 179 -9.65 -7.88 -3.42
C ALA A 179 -8.37 -8.72 -3.26
N ASP A 180 -7.42 -8.49 -4.16
CA ASP A 180 -6.04 -9.00 -4.06
C ASP A 180 -5.11 -7.91 -3.53
N LEU A 181 -4.31 -8.29 -2.54
CA LEU A 181 -3.24 -7.47 -1.98
C LEU A 181 -1.92 -7.92 -2.59
N THR A 182 -1.22 -7.00 -3.24
CA THR A 182 0.13 -7.21 -3.77
C THR A 182 1.12 -6.36 -2.99
N PHE A 183 1.96 -7.01 -2.20
CA PHE A 183 3.07 -6.40 -1.48
C PHE A 183 4.33 -6.43 -2.33
N ARG A 184 5.03 -5.29 -2.42
CA ARG A 184 6.34 -5.18 -3.06
C ARG A 184 7.38 -4.72 -2.07
N PHE A 185 8.48 -5.45 -1.97
CA PHE A 185 9.59 -5.14 -1.07
C PHE A 185 10.94 -5.56 -1.69
N PRO A 186 12.06 -4.99 -1.23
CA PRO A 186 13.39 -5.33 -1.75
C PRO A 186 13.75 -6.80 -1.54
N ARG A 187 14.37 -7.43 -2.55
CA ARG A 187 14.85 -8.81 -2.44
C ARG A 187 15.85 -9.00 -1.31
N SER A 188 16.64 -7.97 -1.00
CA SER A 188 17.61 -7.99 0.10
C SER A 188 16.97 -8.27 1.47
N TRP A 189 15.66 -8.04 1.65
CA TRP A 189 14.98 -8.34 2.91
C TRP A 189 14.70 -9.83 3.11
N LEU A 190 15.00 -10.70 2.14
CA LEU A 190 14.87 -12.15 2.31
C LEU A 190 15.84 -12.73 3.35
N SER A 191 16.95 -12.04 3.68
CA SER A 191 17.82 -12.41 4.81
C SER A 191 17.09 -12.33 6.15
N GLN A 192 16.04 -11.52 6.23
CA GLN A 192 15.15 -11.32 7.39
C GLN A 192 13.70 -11.59 6.99
N TRP A 193 13.49 -12.64 6.18
CA TRP A 193 12.20 -12.92 5.54
C TRP A 193 11.03 -13.03 6.53
N ARG A 194 11.28 -13.48 7.76
CA ARG A 194 10.26 -13.61 8.81
C ARG A 194 9.68 -12.25 9.17
N ASP A 195 10.52 -11.24 9.34
CA ASP A 195 10.09 -9.87 9.66
C ASP A 195 9.27 -9.27 8.52
N ALA A 196 9.68 -9.52 7.26
CA ALA A 196 8.93 -9.09 6.09
C ALA A 196 7.55 -9.78 6.01
N ALA A 197 7.49 -11.09 6.27
CA ALA A 197 6.24 -11.85 6.29
C ALA A 197 5.28 -11.35 7.38
N GLU A 198 5.80 -11.13 8.60
CA GLU A 198 5.04 -10.57 9.72
C GLU A 198 4.57 -9.14 9.45
N ALA A 199 5.39 -8.30 8.81
CA ALA A 199 5.01 -6.95 8.43
C ALA A 199 3.81 -6.95 7.47
N MET A 200 3.81 -7.82 6.47
CA MET A 200 2.69 -7.95 5.53
C MET A 200 1.43 -8.47 6.22
N GLU A 201 1.56 -9.37 7.19
CA GLU A 201 0.43 -9.82 8.02
C GLU A 201 -0.14 -8.69 8.87
N LYS A 202 0.71 -7.93 9.56
CA LYS A 202 0.32 -6.76 10.36
C LYS A 202 -0.39 -5.72 9.49
N LEU A 203 0.15 -5.37 8.32
CA LEU A 203 -0.51 -4.46 7.38
C LEU A 203 -1.88 -4.98 6.93
N THR A 204 -1.97 -6.27 6.59
CA THR A 204 -3.25 -6.89 6.21
C THR A 204 -4.29 -6.77 7.33
N ALA A 205 -3.89 -7.01 8.59
CA ALA A 205 -4.78 -6.90 9.74
C ALA A 205 -5.18 -5.46 10.04
N GLN A 206 -4.25 -4.50 9.96
CA GLN A 206 -4.47 -3.09 10.28
C GLN A 206 -5.40 -2.38 9.29
N LEU A 207 -5.36 -2.76 8.01
CA LEU A 207 -6.10 -2.06 6.94
C LEU A 207 -7.53 -2.57 6.76
N ARG A 208 -7.85 -3.76 7.27
CA ARG A 208 -9.22 -4.30 7.19
C ARG A 208 -10.18 -3.39 7.97
N GLY A 209 -11.27 -2.99 7.33
CA GLY A 209 -12.37 -2.33 8.01
C GLY A 209 -13.04 -3.27 9.03
N PRO A 210 -13.80 -2.74 10.00
CA PRO A 210 -14.66 -3.56 10.85
C PRO A 210 -15.55 -4.44 9.97
N LYS A 211 -15.71 -5.71 10.33
CA LYS A 211 -16.66 -6.60 9.66
C LYS A 211 -18.06 -5.98 9.83
N SER A 212 -18.71 -5.61 8.73
CA SER A 212 -20.11 -5.18 8.73
C SER A 212 -21.04 -6.34 9.08
#